data_AF-A0A8J8CYV2-F1
#
_entry.id   AF-A0A8J8CYV2-F1
#
_cell.length_a   1.000
_cell.length_b   1.000
_cell.length_c   1.000
_cell.angle_alpha   90.00
_cell.angle_beta   90.00
_cell.angle_gamma   90.00
#
_symmetry.space_group_name_H-M   'P 1'
#
loop_
_entity.id
_entity.type
_entity.pdbx_description
1 polymer ?
#
loop_
_entity_poly.entity_id
_entity_poly.type
_entity_poly.pdbx_seq_one_letter_code
_entity_poly.pdbx_strand_id
1 'polypeptide(L)'
;MEWRCEWCGKPHEENDPPCDNCGHGKFEEAVVRQSTGTVDTGTTYVWDCEECGRSHPKNSPPCSRCGHMHLEKREQRFDETELETGSYFDLGKEYIAASVALVTVVALVAAGVIPVPGLGGDDLGDVPGEAESADGRNLSAVERGIVEGVNERRADAGVADLRTDEELDAVAERYNQIRVKRQYGEDAPDEDLRDSFESVGYSCSRTPAGAPYVVQTDGDERAIRTYDENELSAAVVRAYVGDPSFGSRLLSDGHREIGTDVHVAPDGDVFVMVTVC
;
A
#
# COMPACT_ATOMS: atom_id res chain seq x y z
N MET A 1 -2.15 -35.53 -31.28
CA MET A 1 -1.11 -35.72 -30.26
C MET A 1 -0.46 -34.37 -30.11
N GLU A 2 -0.42 -33.79 -28.92
CA GLU A 2 0.13 -32.45 -28.72
C GLU A 2 1.63 -32.62 -28.45
N TRP A 3 2.49 -32.04 -29.27
CA TRP A 3 3.93 -31.99 -29.07
C TRP A 3 4.27 -30.75 -28.25
N ARG A 4 5.38 -30.73 -27.52
CA ARG A 4 5.89 -29.51 -26.90
C ARG A 4 7.37 -29.34 -27.15
N CYS A 5 7.79 -28.09 -27.27
CA CYS A 5 9.20 -27.75 -27.28
C CYS A 5 9.84 -28.11 -25.94
N GLU A 6 10.86 -28.97 -25.97
CA GLU A 6 11.62 -29.34 -24.76
C GLU A 6 12.25 -28.11 -24.09
N TRP A 7 12.54 -27.06 -24.88
CA TRP A 7 13.22 -25.87 -24.39
C TRP A 7 12.28 -24.79 -23.86
N CYS A 8 11.29 -24.36 -24.66
CA CYS A 8 10.40 -23.26 -24.29
C CYS A 8 9.01 -23.71 -23.83
N GLY A 9 8.71 -25.02 -23.89
CA GLY A 9 7.44 -25.58 -23.45
C GLY A 9 6.24 -25.23 -24.34
N LYS A 10 6.43 -24.49 -25.44
CA LYS A 10 5.33 -24.13 -26.36
C LYS A 10 4.72 -25.40 -26.97
N PRO A 11 3.38 -25.55 -26.95
CA PRO A 11 2.71 -26.66 -27.60
C PRO A 11 2.73 -26.51 -29.13
N HIS A 12 2.80 -27.63 -29.82
CA HIS A 12 2.84 -27.78 -31.27
C HIS A 12 1.91 -28.92 -31.70
N GLU A 13 1.25 -28.76 -32.85
CA GLU A 13 0.32 -29.77 -33.36
C GLU A 13 1.07 -30.98 -33.96
N GLU A 14 2.27 -30.77 -34.48
CA GLU A 14 3.10 -31.77 -35.16
C GLU A 14 4.58 -31.62 -34.79
N ASN A 15 5.36 -32.70 -34.98
CA ASN A 15 6.80 -32.70 -34.72
C ASN A 15 7.59 -32.15 -35.92
N ASP A 16 7.51 -30.83 -36.16
CA ASP A 16 8.15 -30.16 -37.30
C ASP A 16 9.21 -29.12 -36.86
N PRO A 17 10.45 -29.54 -36.55
CA PRO A 17 11.50 -28.61 -36.18
C PRO A 17 11.99 -27.78 -37.39
N PRO A 18 12.37 -26.51 -37.20
CA PRO A 18 12.66 -25.85 -35.91
C PRO A 18 11.44 -25.20 -35.24
N CYS A 19 11.49 -25.07 -33.91
CA CYS A 19 10.49 -24.34 -33.14
C CYS A 19 10.32 -22.89 -33.63
N ASP A 20 9.11 -22.52 -34.02
CA ASP A 20 8.76 -21.18 -34.49
C ASP A 20 9.01 -20.06 -33.46
N ASN A 21 9.02 -20.38 -32.17
CA ASN A 21 9.21 -19.41 -31.09
C ASN A 21 10.69 -19.24 -30.70
N CYS A 22 11.47 -20.33 -30.68
CA CYS A 22 12.83 -20.29 -30.12
C CYS A 22 13.94 -20.86 -31.03
N GLY A 23 13.61 -21.36 -32.21
CA GLY A 23 14.56 -21.88 -33.19
C GLY A 23 15.22 -23.23 -32.85
N HIS A 24 14.92 -23.83 -31.69
CA HIS A 24 15.45 -25.13 -31.30
C HIS A 24 14.70 -26.30 -31.98
N GLY A 25 15.42 -27.39 -32.26
CA GLY A 25 14.94 -28.47 -33.13
C GLY A 25 14.51 -29.77 -32.43
N LYS A 26 14.10 -29.75 -31.15
CA LYS A 26 13.67 -30.95 -30.42
C LYS A 26 12.31 -30.76 -29.76
N PHE A 27 11.40 -31.68 -30.07
CA PHE A 27 10.05 -31.74 -29.53
C PHE A 27 9.80 -33.08 -28.83
N GLU A 28 9.10 -33.04 -27.70
CA GLU A 28 8.66 -34.22 -26.95
C GLU A 28 7.13 -34.33 -26.98
N GLU A 29 6.61 -35.56 -26.91
CA GLU A 29 5.16 -35.80 -26.89
C GLU A 29 4.60 -35.36 -25.53
N ALA A 30 3.62 -34.43 -25.53
CA ALA A 30 3.03 -33.93 -24.31
C ALA A 30 2.11 -34.98 -23.68
N VAL A 31 2.69 -35.80 -22.80
CA VAL A 31 1.91 -36.75 -22.00
C VAL A 31 1.14 -35.97 -20.93
N VAL A 32 -0.19 -35.94 -21.06
CA VAL A 32 -1.10 -35.39 -20.05
C VAL A 32 -1.00 -36.25 -18.80
N ARG A 33 -0.42 -35.71 -17.72
CA ARG A 33 -0.48 -36.36 -16.40
C ARG A 33 -1.94 -36.29 -15.91
N GLN A 34 -2.66 -37.40 -16.02
CA GLN A 34 -3.93 -37.56 -15.31
C GLN A 34 -3.65 -37.57 -13.80
N SER A 35 -4.29 -36.67 -13.06
CA SER A 35 -4.33 -36.70 -11.61
C SER A 35 -5.27 -37.82 -11.17
N THR A 36 -4.74 -39.02 -10.95
CA THR A 36 -5.47 -40.10 -10.28
C THR A 36 -5.13 -40.05 -8.79
N GLY A 37 -6.18 -39.89 -7.97
CA GLY A 37 -6.10 -39.78 -6.51
C GLY A 37 -5.48 -40.99 -5.81
N THR A 38 -5.15 -40.78 -4.52
CA THR A 38 -4.64 -41.75 -3.53
C THR A 38 -3.67 -42.77 -4.10
N VAL A 39 -2.37 -42.50 -3.93
CA VAL A 39 -1.30 -43.44 -4.25
C VAL A 39 -1.50 -44.68 -3.40
N ASP A 40 -2.01 -45.75 -4.00
CA ASP A 40 -1.94 -47.09 -3.44
C ASP A 40 -0.45 -47.44 -3.34
N THR A 41 0.14 -47.24 -2.16
CA THR A 41 1.54 -47.61 -1.89
C THR A 41 1.61 -49.12 -1.66
N GLY A 42 1.23 -49.87 -2.69
CA GLY A 42 1.37 -51.32 -2.72
C GLY A 42 2.77 -51.72 -2.27
N THR A 43 2.82 -52.86 -1.58
CA THR A 43 4.00 -53.51 -0.99
C THR A 43 5.30 -53.18 -1.74
N THR A 44 6.16 -52.37 -1.13
CA THR A 44 7.45 -52.00 -1.72
C THR A 44 8.52 -52.96 -1.21
N TYR A 45 9.25 -53.57 -2.15
CA TYR A 45 10.31 -54.51 -1.80
C TYR A 45 11.66 -53.82 -1.82
N VAL A 46 12.47 -54.07 -0.79
CA VAL A 46 13.87 -53.64 -0.72
C VAL A 46 14.78 -54.84 -0.53
N TRP A 47 16.06 -54.66 -0.85
CA TRP A 47 17.08 -55.70 -0.74
C TRP A 47 17.95 -55.42 0.48
N ASP A 48 17.81 -56.22 1.52
CA ASP A 48 18.59 -56.08 2.76
C ASP A 48 19.83 -56.97 2.72
N CYS A 49 20.98 -56.39 3.05
CA CYS A 49 22.19 -57.19 3.26
C CYS A 49 22.07 -57.99 4.56
N GLU A 50 22.21 -59.31 4.48
CA GLU A 50 22.09 -60.21 5.64
C GLU A 50 23.17 -59.99 6.69
N GLU A 51 24.34 -59.44 6.31
CA GLU A 51 25.45 -59.22 7.22
C GLU A 51 25.37 -57.86 7.93
N CYS A 52 25.17 -56.77 7.19
CA CYS A 52 25.20 -55.43 7.76
C CYS A 52 23.82 -54.76 7.91
N GLY A 53 22.74 -55.43 7.51
CA GLY A 53 21.36 -54.98 7.66
C GLY A 53 20.99 -53.74 6.84
N ARG A 54 21.79 -53.35 5.83
CA ARG A 54 21.52 -52.17 5.02
C ARG A 54 20.55 -52.50 3.89
N SER A 55 19.50 -51.68 3.75
CA SER A 55 18.55 -51.76 2.65
C SER A 55 19.06 -51.07 1.39
N HIS A 56 18.87 -51.73 0.25
CA HIS A 56 19.26 -51.26 -1.07
C HIS A 56 18.04 -51.24 -2.02
N PRO A 57 17.91 -50.23 -2.90
CA PRO A 57 16.81 -50.18 -3.86
C PRO A 57 16.88 -51.27 -4.95
N LYS A 58 18.06 -51.84 -5.21
CA LYS A 58 18.29 -52.86 -6.26
C LYS A 58 19.18 -53.98 -5.73
N ASN A 59 19.02 -55.19 -6.26
CA ASN A 59 19.90 -56.31 -5.96
C ASN A 59 21.21 -56.17 -6.73
N SER A 60 22.27 -55.70 -6.08
CA SER A 60 23.59 -55.54 -6.71
C SER A 60 24.71 -55.97 -5.76
N PRO A 61 24.98 -57.27 -5.66
CA PRO A 61 26.14 -57.77 -4.91
C PRO A 61 27.47 -57.44 -5.63
N PRO A 62 28.58 -57.16 -4.91
CA PRO A 62 28.68 -57.14 -3.44
C PRO A 62 28.01 -55.92 -2.79
N CYS A 63 27.55 -56.06 -1.54
CA CYS A 63 26.99 -54.97 -0.75
C CYS A 63 27.99 -53.81 -0.68
N SER A 64 27.54 -52.60 -1.05
CA SER A 64 28.42 -51.41 -1.12
C SER A 64 28.99 -50.95 0.22
N ARG A 65 28.51 -51.48 1.34
CA ARG A 65 29.01 -51.16 2.68
C ARG A 65 30.03 -52.18 3.21
N CYS A 66 29.69 -53.47 3.19
CA CYS A 66 30.51 -54.51 3.83
C CYS A 66 31.12 -55.52 2.84
N GLY A 67 30.71 -55.50 1.57
CA GLY A 67 31.22 -56.42 0.55
C GLY A 67 30.51 -57.77 0.48
N HIS A 68 29.51 -58.03 1.32
CA HIS A 68 28.79 -59.31 1.33
C HIS A 68 28.05 -59.58 0.01
N MET A 69 28.07 -60.84 -0.45
CA MET A 69 27.54 -61.22 -1.76
C MET A 69 26.05 -61.60 -1.77
N HIS A 70 25.42 -61.71 -0.60
CA HIS A 70 24.01 -62.07 -0.48
C HIS A 70 23.17 -60.92 0.08
N LEU A 71 22.11 -60.57 -0.66
CA LEU A 71 21.05 -59.66 -0.26
C LEU A 71 19.72 -60.40 -0.32
N GLU A 72 18.93 -60.32 0.74
CA GLU A 72 17.61 -60.91 0.86
C GLU A 72 16.55 -59.89 0.45
N LYS A 73 15.55 -60.29 -0.36
CA LYS A 73 14.43 -59.43 -0.73
C LYS A 73 13.41 -59.42 0.40
N ARG A 74 13.21 -58.27 1.04
CA ARG A 74 12.20 -58.08 2.11
C ARG A 74 11.11 -57.11 1.68
N GLU A 75 9.89 -57.41 2.11
CA GLU A 75 8.72 -56.57 1.92
C GLU A 75 8.70 -55.51 3.03
N GLN A 76 8.74 -54.23 2.67
CA GLN A 76 8.45 -53.14 3.61
C GLN A 76 6.96 -52.82 3.55
N ARG A 77 6.29 -53.03 4.68
CA ARG A 77 4.91 -52.60 4.90
C ARG A 77 4.98 -51.32 5.73
N PHE A 78 4.48 -50.21 5.19
CA PHE A 78 4.31 -48.97 5.92
C PHE A 78 2.98 -49.03 6.66
N ASP A 79 2.97 -48.65 7.94
CA ASP A 79 1.74 -48.58 8.74
C ASP A 79 1.03 -47.26 8.41
N GLU A 80 -0.23 -47.35 7.99
CA GLU A 80 -1.01 -46.19 7.52
C GLU A 80 -1.26 -45.17 8.65
N THR A 81 -1.11 -45.57 9.93
CA THR A 81 -1.29 -44.68 11.09
C THR A 81 -0.13 -43.71 11.34
N GLU A 82 1.06 -43.93 10.77
CA GLU A 82 2.19 -42.99 10.89
C GLU A 82 2.20 -41.91 9.80
N LEU A 83 1.25 -41.95 8.86
CA LEU A 83 1.10 -41.01 7.75
C LEU A 83 -0.06 -40.00 7.93
N GLU A 84 -0.67 -39.93 9.11
CA GLU A 84 -1.61 -38.85 9.45
C GLU A 84 -0.84 -37.52 9.65
N THR A 85 -0.49 -36.87 8.55
CA THR A 85 -0.05 -35.47 8.56
C THR A 85 -1.18 -34.59 9.10
N GLY A 86 -0.90 -33.86 10.18
CA GLY A 86 -1.85 -32.93 10.80
C GLY A 86 -2.48 -31.98 9.78
N SER A 87 -3.80 -31.82 9.88
CA SER A 87 -4.58 -30.93 9.01
C SER A 87 -4.11 -29.48 9.11
N TYR A 88 -4.10 -28.73 8.01
CA TYR A 88 -3.81 -27.29 8.01
C TYR A 88 -4.68 -26.47 8.99
N PHE A 89 -5.85 -26.99 9.35
CA PHE A 89 -6.73 -26.39 10.35
C PHE A 89 -6.17 -26.42 11.78
N ASP A 90 -5.31 -27.39 12.10
CA ASP A 90 -4.69 -27.51 13.43
C ASP A 90 -3.58 -26.48 13.67
N LEU A 91 -2.96 -25.97 12.60
CA LEU A 91 -2.01 -24.85 12.66
C LEU A 91 -2.70 -23.50 12.87
N GLY A 92 -3.97 -23.37 12.46
CA GLY A 92 -4.68 -22.10 12.44
C GLY A 92 -5.44 -21.75 13.73
N LYS A 93 -5.66 -22.71 14.63
CA LYS A 93 -6.58 -22.54 15.78
C LYS A 93 -6.20 -21.39 16.73
N GLU A 94 -4.91 -21.13 16.91
CA GLU A 94 -4.43 -19.99 17.71
C GLU A 94 -4.66 -18.64 17.02
N TYR A 95 -4.71 -18.63 15.68
CA TYR A 95 -4.90 -17.41 14.90
C TYR A 95 -6.37 -17.10 14.59
N ILE A 96 -7.29 -18.07 14.71
CA ILE A 96 -8.73 -17.85 14.45
C ILE A 96 -9.27 -16.70 15.31
N ALA A 97 -8.94 -16.67 16.60
CA ALA A 97 -9.39 -15.61 17.50
C ALA A 97 -8.83 -14.24 17.10
N ALA A 98 -7.54 -14.17 16.73
CA ALA A 98 -6.90 -12.94 16.27
C ALA A 98 -7.50 -12.45 14.94
N SER A 99 -7.76 -13.36 14.00
CA SER A 99 -8.39 -13.06 12.72
C SER A 99 -9.82 -12.54 12.90
N VAL A 100 -10.61 -13.15 13.78
CA VAL A 100 -11.97 -12.67 14.11
C VAL A 100 -11.92 -11.28 14.73
N ALA A 101 -10.99 -11.03 15.65
CA ALA A 101 -10.82 -9.70 16.25
C ALA A 101 -10.44 -8.65 15.19
N LEU A 102 -9.49 -8.96 14.30
CA LEU A 102 -9.08 -8.08 13.21
C LEU A 102 -10.25 -7.77 12.27
N VAL A 103 -10.98 -8.80 11.82
CA VAL A 103 -12.15 -8.62 10.94
C VAL A 103 -13.22 -7.78 11.62
N THR A 104 -13.42 -7.96 12.93
CA THR A 104 -14.38 -7.15 13.70
C THR A 104 -13.95 -5.69 13.76
N VAL A 105 -12.68 -5.41 14.02
CA VAL A 105 -12.15 -4.02 14.00
C VAL A 105 -12.32 -3.40 12.62
N VAL A 106 -11.93 -4.10 11.56
CA VAL A 106 -12.11 -3.63 10.17
C VAL A 106 -13.58 -3.35 9.85
N ALA A 107 -14.49 -4.23 10.28
CA ALA A 107 -15.92 -4.03 10.09
C ALA A 107 -16.46 -2.81 10.87
N LEU A 108 -15.95 -2.56 12.08
CA LEU A 108 -16.33 -1.38 12.88
C LEU A 108 -15.78 -0.08 12.30
N VAL A 109 -14.59 -0.10 11.70
CA VAL A 109 -14.03 1.03 10.93
C VAL A 109 -14.89 1.29 9.69
N ALA A 110 -15.20 0.25 8.90
CA ALA A 110 -16.06 0.39 7.71
C ALA A 110 -17.49 0.84 8.05
N ALA A 111 -17.99 0.51 9.24
CA ALA A 111 -19.29 0.95 9.73
C ALA A 111 -19.25 2.34 10.42
N GLY A 112 -18.08 2.99 10.51
CA GLY A 112 -17.92 4.32 11.12
C GLY A 112 -18.06 4.36 12.65
N VAL A 113 -17.97 3.21 13.32
CA VAL A 113 -18.10 3.12 14.79
C VAL A 113 -16.80 3.49 15.50
N ILE A 114 -15.66 3.21 14.86
CA ILE A 114 -14.33 3.58 15.35
C ILE A 114 -13.85 4.75 14.51
N PRO A 115 -13.68 5.96 15.08
CA PRO A 115 -13.02 7.05 14.38
C PRO A 115 -11.57 6.63 14.12
N VAL A 116 -11.22 6.47 12.85
CA VAL A 116 -9.84 6.29 12.41
C VAL A 116 -9.37 7.65 11.89
N PRO A 117 -8.23 8.17 12.38
CA PRO A 117 -7.64 9.40 11.85
C PRO A 117 -7.53 9.31 10.32
N GLY A 118 -8.05 10.32 9.61
CA GLY A 118 -8.04 10.37 8.15
C GLY A 118 -9.15 9.59 7.41
N LEU A 119 -10.06 8.90 8.12
CA LEU A 119 -11.25 8.25 7.52
C LEU A 119 -12.59 8.82 8.06
N GLY A 120 -12.53 9.92 8.81
CA GLY A 120 -13.71 10.61 9.32
C GLY A 120 -14.27 11.61 8.30
N GLY A 121 -15.48 11.35 7.80
CA GLY A 121 -16.21 12.22 6.88
C GLY A 121 -16.91 11.42 5.79
N ASP A 122 -18.04 11.93 5.28
CA ASP A 122 -18.62 11.39 4.05
C ASP A 122 -17.60 11.55 2.91
N ASP A 123 -17.38 10.48 2.13
CA ASP A 123 -16.50 10.49 0.97
C ASP A 123 -16.88 11.62 0.01
N LEU A 124 -15.93 12.50 -0.31
CA LEU A 124 -16.14 13.56 -1.29
C LEU A 124 -16.22 13.01 -2.73
N GLY A 125 -15.90 11.73 -2.92
CA GLY A 125 -15.76 11.12 -4.23
C GLY A 125 -14.56 11.69 -4.97
N ASP A 126 -14.58 11.60 -6.30
CA ASP A 126 -13.46 12.07 -7.13
C ASP A 126 -13.33 13.61 -7.07
N VAL A 127 -12.17 14.09 -6.60
CA VAL A 127 -11.82 15.52 -6.55
C VAL A 127 -10.89 15.83 -7.72
N PRO A 128 -11.29 16.72 -8.65
CA PRO A 128 -10.47 17.03 -9.82
C PRO A 128 -9.11 17.63 -9.45
N GLY A 129 -8.06 17.23 -10.16
CA GLY A 129 -6.71 17.77 -9.99
C GLY A 129 -5.76 16.77 -9.31
N GLU A 130 -4.71 17.29 -8.70
CA GLU A 130 -3.62 16.52 -8.11
C GLU A 130 -3.35 16.96 -6.67
N ALA A 131 -3.22 16.00 -5.74
CA ALA A 131 -2.95 16.25 -4.32
C ALA A 131 -1.54 15.85 -3.87
N GLU A 132 -0.85 14.95 -4.61
CA GLU A 132 0.48 14.47 -4.21
C GLU A 132 1.61 15.16 -4.98
N SER A 133 1.45 15.27 -6.31
CA SER A 133 2.45 15.85 -7.19
C SER A 133 1.84 16.45 -8.44
N ALA A 134 2.38 17.58 -8.91
CA ALA A 134 1.91 18.26 -10.10
C ALA A 134 3.07 18.94 -10.84
N ASP A 135 3.13 18.81 -12.17
CA ASP A 135 4.20 19.37 -13.01
C ASP A 135 5.63 19.02 -12.53
N GLY A 136 5.80 17.84 -11.94
CA GLY A 136 7.08 17.38 -11.37
C GLY A 136 7.42 17.99 -9.99
N ARG A 137 6.50 18.74 -9.38
CA ARG A 137 6.60 19.27 -8.02
C ARG A 137 5.99 18.34 -7.00
N ASN A 138 6.63 18.19 -5.85
CA ASN A 138 6.09 17.44 -4.71
C ASN A 138 5.27 18.36 -3.80
N LEU A 139 3.95 18.17 -3.73
CA LEU A 139 3.06 19.06 -2.96
C LEU A 139 3.25 18.91 -1.45
N SER A 140 3.57 17.70 -0.97
CA SER A 140 3.94 17.49 0.45
C SER A 140 5.23 18.21 0.85
N ALA A 141 6.12 18.50 -0.10
CA ALA A 141 7.30 19.33 0.16
C ALA A 141 6.92 20.81 0.31
N VAL A 142 5.90 21.27 -0.43
CA VAL A 142 5.35 22.61 -0.33
C VAL A 142 4.65 22.81 1.01
N GLU A 143 3.81 21.87 1.42
CA GLU A 143 3.14 21.86 2.74
C GLU A 143 4.15 21.97 3.89
N ARG A 144 5.20 21.14 3.86
CA ARG A 144 6.27 21.20 4.84
C ARG A 144 6.97 22.56 4.84
N GLY A 145 7.28 23.09 3.66
CA GLY A 145 7.89 24.41 3.51
C GLY A 145 7.01 25.55 4.03
N ILE A 146 5.67 25.42 3.92
CA ILE A 146 4.71 26.37 4.50
C ILE A 146 4.80 26.35 6.03
N VAL A 147 4.75 25.16 6.64
CA VAL A 147 4.83 25.01 8.11
C VAL A 147 6.17 25.52 8.63
N GLU A 148 7.28 25.14 8.00
CA GLU A 148 8.63 25.60 8.34
C GLU A 148 8.72 27.13 8.24
N GLY A 149 8.28 27.71 7.13
CA GLY A 149 8.32 29.16 6.93
C GLY A 149 7.40 29.94 7.88
N VAL A 150 6.25 29.40 8.28
CA VAL A 150 5.40 29.99 9.33
C VAL A 150 6.12 29.97 10.68
N ASN A 151 6.72 28.84 11.05
CA ASN A 151 7.45 28.71 12.31
C ASN A 151 8.71 29.59 12.36
N GLU A 152 9.42 29.77 11.25
CA GLU A 152 10.49 30.79 11.15
C GLU A 152 9.98 32.19 11.50
N ARG A 153 8.81 32.60 10.96
CA ARG A 153 8.22 33.90 11.29
C ARG A 153 7.73 33.99 12.74
N ARG A 154 7.26 32.89 13.32
CA ARG A 154 6.91 32.82 14.74
C ARG A 154 8.14 32.97 15.63
N ALA A 155 9.24 32.30 15.28
CA ALA A 155 10.51 32.43 15.98
C ALA A 155 11.05 33.87 15.92
N ASP A 156 11.01 34.52 14.76
CA ASP A 156 11.36 35.94 14.60
C ASP A 156 10.50 36.86 15.48
N ALA A 157 9.23 36.50 15.69
CA ALA A 157 8.30 37.22 16.56
C ALA A 157 8.43 36.84 18.05
N GLY A 158 9.31 35.89 18.41
CA GLY A 158 9.49 35.41 19.78
C GLY A 158 8.34 34.55 20.29
N VAL A 159 7.60 33.89 19.39
CA VAL A 159 6.46 33.03 19.69
C VAL A 159 6.85 31.57 19.45
N ALA A 160 6.33 30.64 20.26
CA ALA A 160 6.65 29.22 20.15
C ALA A 160 6.14 28.61 18.84
N ASP A 161 6.82 27.61 18.32
CA ASP A 161 6.43 26.92 17.08
C ASP A 161 5.05 26.26 17.17
N LEU A 162 4.34 26.22 16.04
CA LEU A 162 3.17 25.37 15.83
C LEU A 162 3.65 23.95 15.49
N ARG A 163 2.99 22.95 16.08
CA ARG A 163 3.23 21.54 15.78
C ARG A 163 2.27 21.09 14.68
N THR A 164 2.76 20.30 13.73
CA THR A 164 1.88 19.64 12.76
C THR A 164 0.94 18.68 13.47
N ASP A 165 -0.29 18.58 12.99
CA ASP A 165 -1.31 17.67 13.51
C ASP A 165 -2.06 17.05 12.33
N GLU A 166 -1.96 15.72 12.19
CA GLU A 166 -2.48 14.97 11.03
C GLU A 166 -4.01 15.07 10.91
N GLU A 167 -4.74 15.17 12.02
CA GLU A 167 -6.19 15.33 11.98
C GLU A 167 -6.55 16.77 11.56
N LEU A 168 -5.74 17.75 11.93
CA LEU A 168 -5.89 19.13 11.47
C LEU A 168 -5.49 19.32 10.00
N ASP A 169 -4.52 18.56 9.50
CA ASP A 169 -4.22 18.41 8.06
C ASP A 169 -5.44 17.86 7.31
N ALA A 170 -6.09 16.80 7.83
CA ALA A 170 -7.31 16.26 7.23
C ALA A 170 -8.47 17.27 7.17
N VAL A 171 -8.58 18.18 8.17
CA VAL A 171 -9.53 19.30 8.09
C VAL A 171 -9.18 20.27 6.97
N ALA A 172 -7.88 20.60 6.83
CA ALA A 172 -7.42 21.48 5.76
C ALA A 172 -7.68 20.84 4.38
N GLU A 173 -7.32 19.58 4.20
CA GLU A 173 -7.53 18.76 3.00
C GLU A 173 -9.00 18.74 2.61
N ARG A 174 -9.88 18.31 3.51
CA ARG A 174 -11.32 18.23 3.25
C ARG A 174 -11.88 19.56 2.74
N TYR A 175 -11.59 20.65 3.45
CA TYR A 175 -12.12 21.95 3.07
C TYR A 175 -11.52 22.44 1.74
N ASN A 176 -10.24 22.18 1.49
CA ASN A 176 -9.58 22.57 0.25
C ASN A 176 -10.14 21.79 -0.96
N GLN A 177 -10.33 20.48 -0.81
CA GLN A 177 -10.95 19.62 -1.82
C GLN A 177 -12.39 20.05 -2.14
N ILE A 178 -13.18 20.44 -1.12
CA ILE A 178 -14.53 20.99 -1.34
C ILE A 178 -14.45 22.27 -2.19
N ARG A 179 -13.48 23.15 -1.94
CA ARG A 179 -13.28 24.36 -2.75
C ARG A 179 -12.90 24.03 -4.20
N VAL A 180 -12.06 23.03 -4.40
CA VAL A 180 -11.69 22.57 -5.75
C VAL A 180 -12.91 21.96 -6.45
N LYS A 181 -13.68 21.09 -5.79
CA LYS A 181 -14.91 20.51 -6.35
C LYS A 181 -15.94 21.58 -6.70
N ARG A 182 -16.10 22.63 -5.87
CA ARG A 182 -17.02 23.75 -6.19
C ARG A 182 -16.68 24.45 -7.50
N GLN A 183 -15.40 24.51 -7.84
CA GLN A 183 -14.92 25.24 -9.01
C GLN A 183 -14.77 24.34 -10.24
N TYR A 184 -14.34 23.09 -10.07
CA TYR A 184 -13.94 22.21 -11.18
C TYR A 184 -14.67 20.87 -11.21
N GLY A 185 -15.41 20.51 -10.17
CA GLY A 185 -16.10 19.24 -10.03
C GLY A 185 -17.62 19.36 -10.03
N GLU A 186 -18.27 18.24 -9.70
CA GLU A 186 -19.71 18.15 -9.52
C GLU A 186 -20.03 17.77 -8.07
N ASP A 187 -21.27 18.04 -7.64
CA ASP A 187 -21.80 17.62 -6.34
C ASP A 187 -20.91 17.99 -5.14
N ALA A 188 -20.38 19.22 -5.13
CA ALA A 188 -19.65 19.74 -3.98
C ALA A 188 -20.62 20.03 -2.83
N PRO A 189 -20.36 19.56 -1.60
CA PRO A 189 -21.24 19.85 -0.47
C PRO A 189 -21.25 21.36 -0.14
N ASP A 190 -22.37 21.84 0.40
CA ASP A 190 -22.51 23.21 0.95
C ASP A 190 -21.97 23.27 2.38
N GLU A 191 -20.68 22.97 2.52
CA GLU A 191 -19.96 22.87 3.78
C GLU A 191 -19.01 24.05 3.98
N ASP A 192 -19.08 24.73 5.12
CA ASP A 192 -18.09 25.74 5.50
C ASP A 192 -16.90 25.11 6.27
N LEU A 193 -15.87 25.92 6.58
CA LEU A 193 -14.69 25.40 7.28
C LEU A 193 -15.05 24.76 8.63
N ARG A 194 -16.01 25.31 9.37
CA ARG A 194 -16.42 24.80 10.68
C ARG A 194 -17.07 23.43 10.52
N ASP A 195 -17.88 23.26 9.50
CA ASP A 195 -18.52 21.99 9.19
C ASP A 195 -17.47 20.91 8.80
N SER A 196 -16.32 21.31 8.22
CA SER A 196 -15.18 20.39 7.99
C SER A 196 -14.50 19.92 9.28
N PHE A 197 -14.37 20.78 10.29
CA PHE A 197 -13.91 20.36 11.62
C PHE A 197 -14.86 19.30 12.23
N GLU A 198 -16.17 19.51 12.11
CA GLU A 198 -17.17 18.56 12.60
C GLU A 198 -17.15 17.23 11.83
N SER A 199 -17.03 17.30 10.49
CA SER A 199 -16.99 16.12 9.62
C SER A 199 -15.80 15.22 9.89
N VAL A 200 -14.62 15.82 10.11
CA VAL A 200 -13.40 15.07 10.47
C VAL A 200 -13.43 14.60 11.92
N GLY A 201 -14.25 15.24 12.77
CA GLY A 201 -14.33 14.94 14.20
C GLY A 201 -13.21 15.58 15.02
N TYR A 202 -12.55 16.61 14.49
CA TYR A 202 -11.46 17.31 15.18
C TYR A 202 -12.01 18.43 16.06
N SER A 203 -11.53 18.51 17.31
CA SER A 203 -11.99 19.50 18.28
C SER A 203 -10.85 20.36 18.81
N CYS A 204 -11.04 21.68 18.74
CA CYS A 204 -10.05 22.62 19.22
C CYS A 204 -10.27 23.05 20.66
N SER A 205 -9.18 23.17 21.42
CA SER A 205 -9.21 23.71 22.78
C SER A 205 -9.60 25.20 22.81
N ARG A 206 -9.41 25.90 21.70
CA ARG A 206 -9.74 27.32 21.47
C ARG A 206 -10.51 27.44 20.15
N THR A 207 -11.01 28.63 19.84
CA THR A 207 -11.69 28.87 18.56
C THR A 207 -10.73 28.58 17.40
N PRO A 208 -11.00 27.60 16.53
CA PRO A 208 -10.14 27.32 15.38
C PRO A 208 -10.12 28.51 14.42
N ALA A 209 -9.05 28.62 13.65
CA ALA A 209 -8.98 29.54 12.53
C ALA A 209 -8.40 28.84 11.31
N GLY A 210 -8.77 29.31 10.12
CA GLY A 210 -8.15 28.88 8.88
C GLY A 210 -8.34 29.92 7.80
N ALA A 211 -7.51 29.84 6.77
CA ALA A 211 -7.60 30.73 5.64
C ALA A 211 -7.38 29.97 4.32
N PRO A 212 -8.35 30.03 3.40
CA PRO A 212 -8.16 29.56 2.04
C PRO A 212 -7.30 30.56 1.25
N TYR A 213 -6.44 30.05 0.38
CA TYR A 213 -5.68 30.85 -0.57
C TYR A 213 -5.63 30.16 -1.94
N VAL A 214 -5.51 30.94 -3.01
CA VAL A 214 -5.17 30.45 -4.35
C VAL A 214 -3.94 31.22 -4.79
N VAL A 215 -2.85 30.52 -5.06
CA VAL A 215 -1.56 31.18 -5.32
C VAL A 215 -1.63 32.02 -6.58
N GLN A 216 -1.28 33.28 -6.46
CA GLN A 216 -1.24 34.24 -7.56
C GLN A 216 0.19 34.41 -8.09
N THR A 217 0.31 34.70 -9.38
CA THR A 217 1.56 35.10 -10.05
C THR A 217 1.39 36.47 -10.68
N ASP A 218 2.49 37.20 -10.91
CA ASP A 218 2.46 38.54 -11.51
C ASP A 218 2.20 38.53 -13.05
N GLY A 219 1.82 37.38 -13.63
CA GLY A 219 1.59 37.21 -15.07
C GLY A 219 0.56 36.12 -15.38
N ASP A 220 0.43 35.77 -16.67
CA ASP A 220 -0.55 34.78 -17.13
C ASP A 220 -0.12 33.31 -16.89
N GLU A 221 1.09 33.09 -16.36
CA GLU A 221 1.63 31.76 -16.11
C GLU A 221 1.20 31.22 -14.73
N ARG A 222 0.79 29.96 -14.68
CA ARG A 222 0.27 29.32 -13.46
C ARG A 222 1.38 29.09 -12.45
N ALA A 223 1.08 29.32 -11.17
CA ALA A 223 2.04 29.23 -10.07
C ALA A 223 2.82 27.91 -10.04
N ILE A 224 2.16 26.79 -10.34
CA ILE A 224 2.78 25.45 -10.34
C ILE A 224 3.90 25.28 -11.38
N ARG A 225 3.84 26.04 -12.49
CA ARG A 225 4.85 26.03 -13.55
C ARG A 225 5.95 27.05 -13.32
N THR A 226 5.61 28.15 -12.67
CA THR A 226 6.51 29.28 -12.43
C THR A 226 7.46 29.02 -11.26
N TYR A 227 6.95 28.47 -10.17
CA TYR A 227 7.68 28.32 -8.92
C TYR A 227 8.19 26.88 -8.71
N ASP A 228 9.38 26.75 -8.13
CA ASP A 228 9.74 25.50 -7.46
C ASP A 228 9.05 25.36 -6.10
N GLU A 229 9.23 24.22 -5.43
CA GLU A 229 8.56 23.93 -4.16
C GLU A 229 8.90 24.95 -3.06
N ASN A 230 10.13 25.45 -3.01
CA ASN A 230 10.57 26.42 -2.01
C ASN A 230 10.00 27.81 -2.29
N GLU A 231 10.02 28.23 -3.55
CA GLU A 231 9.45 29.51 -3.99
C GLU A 231 7.93 29.54 -3.78
N LEU A 232 7.24 28.43 -4.06
CA LEU A 232 5.81 28.28 -3.86
C LEU A 232 5.46 28.39 -2.36
N SER A 233 6.19 27.65 -1.52
CA SER A 233 6.05 27.74 -0.06
C SER A 233 6.26 29.16 0.45
N ALA A 234 7.33 29.83 0.01
CA ALA A 234 7.65 31.19 0.42
C ALA A 234 6.62 32.22 -0.06
N ALA A 235 6.03 32.03 -1.25
CA ALA A 235 4.94 32.86 -1.74
C ALA A 235 3.70 32.72 -0.85
N VAL A 236 3.33 31.49 -0.50
CA VAL A 236 2.19 31.18 0.38
C VAL A 236 2.38 31.74 1.78
N VAL A 237 3.55 31.51 2.40
CA VAL A 237 3.87 32.05 3.74
C VAL A 237 3.79 33.57 3.75
N ARG A 238 4.32 34.25 2.73
CA ARG A 238 4.21 35.71 2.61
C ARG A 238 2.76 36.17 2.51
N ALA A 239 1.93 35.47 1.76
CA ALA A 239 0.51 35.80 1.63
C ALA A 239 -0.22 35.66 2.97
N TYR A 240 -0.07 34.53 3.67
CA TYR A 240 -0.76 34.30 4.93
C TYR A 240 -0.28 35.19 6.07
N VAL A 241 1.04 35.37 6.22
CA VAL A 241 1.59 36.25 7.26
C VAL A 241 1.27 37.72 6.97
N GLY A 242 1.20 38.09 5.69
CA GLY A 242 0.81 39.42 5.25
C GLY A 242 -0.68 39.73 5.40
N ASP A 243 -1.54 38.71 5.48
CA ASP A 243 -2.97 38.87 5.68
C ASP A 243 -3.26 39.39 7.11
N PRO A 244 -3.85 40.60 7.29
CA PRO A 244 -4.07 41.15 8.62
C PRO A 244 -5.03 40.31 9.48
N SER A 245 -5.98 39.62 8.85
CA SER A 245 -7.03 38.85 9.53
C SER A 245 -6.56 37.46 9.97
N PHE A 246 -5.64 36.84 9.22
CA PHE A 246 -5.12 35.50 9.52
C PHE A 246 -3.69 35.50 10.05
N GLY A 247 -2.81 36.34 9.50
CA GLY A 247 -1.41 36.45 9.93
C GLY A 247 -1.26 36.79 11.41
N SER A 248 -2.15 37.64 11.95
CA SER A 248 -2.20 37.93 13.39
C SER A 248 -2.53 36.72 14.25
N ARG A 249 -3.32 35.75 13.74
CA ARG A 249 -3.62 34.48 14.42
C ARG A 249 -2.45 33.51 14.31
N LEU A 250 -1.86 33.40 13.11
CA LEU A 250 -0.65 32.59 12.85
C LEU A 250 0.55 33.02 13.69
N LEU A 251 0.66 34.29 14.06
CA LEU A 251 1.75 34.82 14.87
C LEU A 251 1.36 35.03 16.34
N SER A 252 0.21 34.52 16.78
CA SER A 252 -0.22 34.60 18.18
C SER A 252 0.17 33.35 18.97
N ASP A 253 0.22 33.49 20.30
CA ASP A 253 0.35 32.37 21.25
C ASP A 253 -0.99 31.62 21.48
N GLY A 254 -2.05 32.01 20.77
CA GLY A 254 -3.39 31.45 20.91
C GLY A 254 -3.54 30.05 20.30
N HIS A 255 -2.59 29.61 19.50
CA HIS A 255 -2.60 28.33 18.78
C HIS A 255 -1.26 27.60 18.95
N ARG A 256 -1.31 26.27 18.92
CA ARG A 256 -0.17 25.36 19.16
C ARG A 256 -0.04 24.27 18.10
N GLU A 257 -1.05 24.10 17.27
CA GLU A 257 -1.17 23.13 16.21
C GLU A 257 -1.47 23.83 14.87
N ILE A 258 -0.95 23.27 13.78
CA ILE A 258 -1.16 23.73 12.41
C ILE A 258 -1.51 22.54 11.53
N GLY A 259 -2.48 22.73 10.65
CA GLY A 259 -2.79 21.85 9.54
C GLY A 259 -2.64 22.57 8.21
N THR A 260 -2.23 21.86 7.18
CA THR A 260 -2.04 22.41 5.84
C THR A 260 -2.42 21.39 4.76
N ASP A 261 -2.92 21.89 3.64
CA ASP A 261 -3.15 21.10 2.43
C ASP A 261 -2.88 21.94 1.19
N VAL A 262 -2.24 21.34 0.18
CA VAL A 262 -1.98 21.92 -1.13
C VAL A 262 -2.55 21.03 -2.22
N HIS A 263 -3.49 21.57 -3.00
CA HIS A 263 -4.13 20.85 -4.12
C HIS A 263 -3.99 21.65 -5.42
N VAL A 264 -3.60 20.99 -6.51
CA VAL A 264 -3.47 21.62 -7.83
C VAL A 264 -4.66 21.27 -8.70
N ALA A 265 -5.44 22.28 -9.10
CA ALA A 265 -6.61 22.12 -9.94
C ALA A 265 -6.24 21.77 -11.40
N PRO A 266 -7.19 21.25 -12.21
CA PRO A 266 -6.93 20.83 -13.59
C PRO A 266 -6.36 21.91 -14.53
N ASP A 267 -6.61 23.19 -14.23
CA ASP A 267 -6.11 24.31 -15.01
C ASP A 267 -4.74 24.86 -14.51
N GLY A 268 -4.17 24.22 -13.48
CA GLY A 268 -2.90 24.55 -12.86
C GLY A 268 -2.97 25.54 -11.70
N ASP A 269 -4.16 25.93 -11.25
CA ASP A 269 -4.29 26.77 -10.05
C ASP A 269 -3.94 25.99 -8.78
N VAL A 270 -3.13 26.61 -7.92
CA VAL A 270 -2.67 26.01 -6.66
C VAL A 270 -3.56 26.50 -5.53
N PHE A 271 -4.42 25.62 -5.03
CA PHE A 271 -5.29 25.86 -3.89
C PHE A 271 -4.55 25.46 -2.62
N VAL A 272 -4.48 26.38 -1.65
CA VAL A 272 -3.87 26.11 -0.35
C VAL A 272 -4.88 26.36 0.75
N MET A 273 -4.88 25.49 1.75
CA MET A 273 -5.60 25.68 2.99
C MET A 273 -4.65 25.56 4.16
N VAL A 274 -4.67 26.53 5.07
CA VAL A 274 -3.97 26.46 6.37
C VAL A 274 -4.97 26.64 7.48
N THR A 275 -4.93 25.73 8.45
CA THR A 275 -5.75 25.72 9.66
C THR A 275 -4.85 25.80 10.90
N VAL A 276 -5.34 26.43 11.96
CA VAL A 276 -4.66 26.49 13.25
C VAL A 276 -5.63 26.25 14.39
N CYS A 277 -5.07 25.62 15.42
CA CYS A 277 -5.69 25.21 16.66
C CYS A 277 -4.64 25.43 17.76
#